data_AF-A0A8T6J2I7-F1
#
_entry.id   AF-A0A8T6J2I7-F1
#
_cell.length_a   1.000
_cell.length_b   1.000
_cell.length_c   1.000
_cell.angle_alpha   90.00
_cell.angle_beta   90.00
_cell.angle_gamma   90.00
#
_symmetry.space_group_name_H-M   'P 1'
#
loop_
_entity.id
_entity.type
_entity.pdbx_description
1 polymer ?
#
loop_
_entity_poly.entity_id
_entity_poly.type
_entity_poly.pdbx_seq_one_letter_code
_entity_poly.pdbx_strand_id
1 'polypeptide(L)'
;RFRGSLLALSEARRVERKTALSEFYPRIGVEDVGDPDAGGYLFELGYGGAHPDDRFILGHRAGTGMIYIRTAGEEQSWMVSAELSLSDETRDWVARDIIDLGSGEVRRVELDRGEGDRLEIAKEDRDDINFTPRDIPEGRELSYGSVANSIAGALANVEANDVRPAAEVADLARAVLALYETFDGLELELDVREEPPAGAGDDEAAGDDADPRYWVLFSAGAAEAADQEEPAVSAGDVLPETSPVTAEERAGELNAALAGWAYELPGYKSDQWFKKMDDLLRED
;
A
#
# COMPACT_ATOMS: atom_id res chain seq x y z
N ARG A 1 -0.18 -10.34 -12.04
CA ARG A 1 0.76 -11.47 -12.31
C ARG A 1 0.58 -12.61 -11.30
N PHE A 2 0.56 -12.32 -10.00
CA PHE A 2 0.38 -13.30 -8.92
C PHE A 2 -0.83 -14.23 -9.08
N ARG A 3 -2.03 -13.69 -9.38
CA ARG A 3 -3.23 -14.51 -9.67
C ARG A 3 -3.01 -15.55 -10.78
N GLY A 4 -2.26 -15.19 -11.83
CA GLY A 4 -1.94 -16.10 -12.92
C GLY A 4 -1.03 -17.24 -12.48
N SER A 5 0.00 -16.94 -11.69
CA SER A 5 0.90 -17.94 -11.10
C SER A 5 0.18 -18.87 -10.12
N LEU A 6 -0.73 -18.34 -9.30
CA LEU A 6 -1.59 -19.16 -8.41
C LEU A 6 -2.48 -20.12 -9.20
N LEU A 7 -3.11 -19.64 -10.27
CA LEU A 7 -3.93 -20.49 -11.14
C LEU A 7 -3.06 -21.56 -11.82
N ALA A 8 -1.89 -21.19 -12.33
CA ALA A 8 -0.95 -22.12 -12.94
C ALA A 8 -0.46 -23.20 -11.96
N LEU A 9 -0.24 -22.86 -10.68
CA LEU A 9 0.07 -23.84 -9.63
C LEU A 9 -1.12 -24.76 -9.35
N SER A 10 -2.35 -24.24 -9.31
CA SER A 10 -3.55 -25.05 -9.07
C SER A 10 -3.83 -26.07 -10.19
N GLU A 11 -3.39 -25.77 -11.42
CA GLU A 11 -3.51 -26.65 -12.58
C GLU A 11 -2.26 -27.51 -12.81
N ALA A 12 -1.21 -27.31 -12.00
CA ALA A 12 0.08 -27.96 -12.18
C ALA A 12 -0.03 -29.48 -12.04
N ARG A 13 0.74 -30.19 -12.86
CA ARG A 13 0.80 -31.66 -12.81
C ARG A 13 2.24 -32.11 -12.64
N ARG A 14 2.45 -33.13 -11.80
CA ARG A 14 3.74 -33.82 -11.72
C ARG A 14 4.02 -34.51 -13.04
N VAL A 15 5.10 -34.10 -13.70
CA VAL A 15 5.54 -34.65 -14.99
C VAL A 15 6.58 -35.74 -14.76
N GLU A 16 7.57 -35.47 -13.91
CA GLU A 16 8.68 -36.39 -13.70
C GLU A 16 9.14 -36.36 -12.24
N ARG A 17 9.43 -37.55 -11.70
CA ARG A 17 10.09 -37.70 -10.39
C ARG A 17 11.56 -37.32 -10.52
N LYS A 18 12.06 -36.46 -9.63
CA LYS A 18 13.47 -36.02 -9.61
C LYS A 18 14.21 -36.57 -8.39
N THR A 19 15.28 -35.93 -7.98
CA THR A 19 16.13 -36.41 -6.89
C THR A 19 15.39 -36.42 -5.54
N ALA A 20 15.71 -37.39 -4.69
CA ALA A 20 15.39 -37.36 -3.25
C ALA A 20 16.65 -37.19 -2.38
N LEU A 21 17.80 -37.00 -3.02
CA LEU A 21 19.09 -36.80 -2.36
C LEU A 21 19.37 -35.31 -2.29
N SER A 22 19.56 -34.80 -1.08
CA SER A 22 19.79 -33.38 -0.81
C SER A 22 21.02 -32.81 -1.49
N GLU A 23 22.08 -33.63 -1.68
CA GLU A 23 23.29 -33.25 -2.42
C GLU A 23 23.02 -32.79 -3.87
N PHE A 24 21.86 -33.14 -4.43
CA PHE A 24 21.48 -32.76 -5.79
C PHE A 24 20.43 -31.64 -5.86
N TYR A 25 19.88 -31.18 -4.72
CA TYR A 25 18.93 -30.07 -4.72
C TYR A 25 19.49 -28.79 -5.36
N PRO A 26 20.77 -28.39 -5.12
CA PRO A 26 21.32 -27.17 -5.71
C PRO A 26 21.35 -27.13 -7.23
N ARG A 27 21.28 -28.29 -7.88
CA ARG A 27 21.22 -28.36 -9.35
C ARG A 27 19.87 -27.90 -9.89
N ILE A 28 18.82 -28.02 -9.08
CA ILE A 28 17.43 -27.76 -9.47
C ILE A 28 16.77 -26.70 -8.58
N GLY A 29 17.49 -26.11 -7.63
CA GLY A 29 17.04 -25.00 -6.81
C GLY A 29 15.95 -25.38 -5.80
N VAL A 30 15.95 -26.60 -5.27
CA VAL A 30 14.92 -27.06 -4.32
C VAL A 30 15.43 -27.27 -2.89
N GLU A 31 16.55 -26.65 -2.55
CA GLU A 31 17.09 -26.57 -1.20
C GLU A 31 16.08 -25.94 -0.23
N ASP A 32 16.19 -26.25 1.05
CA ASP A 32 15.41 -25.53 2.06
C ASP A 32 15.84 -24.06 2.08
N VAL A 33 14.90 -23.12 1.96
CA VAL A 33 15.19 -21.67 1.85
C VAL A 33 15.84 -21.03 3.09
N GLY A 34 16.00 -21.79 4.17
CA GLY A 34 16.81 -21.37 5.31
C GLY A 34 18.31 -21.48 5.05
N ASP A 35 18.72 -22.16 3.97
CA ASP A 35 20.10 -22.18 3.49
C ASP A 35 20.41 -20.83 2.80
N PRO A 36 21.46 -20.09 3.22
CA PRO A 36 21.82 -18.81 2.61
C PRO A 36 22.17 -18.92 1.11
N ASP A 37 22.51 -20.12 0.63
CA ASP A 37 22.85 -20.39 -0.77
C ASP A 37 21.67 -20.97 -1.56
N ALA A 38 20.46 -21.07 -0.98
CA ALA A 38 19.29 -21.65 -1.64
C ALA A 38 18.91 -20.87 -2.91
N GLY A 39 18.84 -21.58 -4.05
CA GLY A 39 18.44 -21.00 -5.34
C GLY A 39 16.94 -20.94 -5.62
N GLY A 40 16.10 -21.30 -4.64
CA GLY A 40 14.65 -21.44 -4.79
C GLY A 40 13.84 -20.55 -3.83
N TYR A 41 12.52 -20.57 -4.00
CA TYR A 41 11.57 -19.80 -3.20
C TYR A 41 10.64 -20.74 -2.44
N LEU A 42 10.40 -20.46 -1.16
CA LEU A 42 9.34 -21.13 -0.41
C LEU A 42 8.02 -20.42 -0.71
N PHE A 43 7.07 -21.19 -1.23
CA PHE A 43 5.72 -20.77 -1.44
C PHE A 43 4.82 -21.41 -0.38
N GLU A 44 4.12 -20.59 0.39
CA GLU A 44 3.19 -21.01 1.44
C GLU A 44 1.83 -20.38 1.19
N LEU A 45 0.77 -21.19 1.08
CA LEU A 45 -0.59 -20.67 0.93
C LEU A 45 -1.28 -20.56 2.29
N GLY A 46 -1.70 -19.35 2.65
CA GLY A 46 -2.58 -19.12 3.80
C GLY A 46 -3.97 -18.68 3.33
N TYR A 47 -4.94 -19.60 3.23
CA TYR A 47 -6.35 -19.27 2.98
C TYR A 47 -7.21 -19.65 4.19
N GLY A 48 -7.58 -18.67 5.03
CA GLY A 48 -8.38 -18.92 6.24
C GLY A 48 -7.62 -19.58 7.41
N GLY A 49 -6.29 -19.46 7.43
CA GLY A 49 -5.40 -20.04 8.46
C GLY A 49 -4.07 -20.50 7.87
N ALA A 50 -3.19 -21.02 8.73
CA ALA A 50 -1.94 -21.65 8.29
C ALA A 50 -2.25 -23.05 7.73
N HIS A 51 -1.85 -23.30 6.48
CA HIS A 51 -1.90 -24.62 5.85
C HIS A 51 -0.48 -25.14 5.65
N PRO A 52 0.16 -25.68 6.72
CA PRO A 52 1.56 -26.07 6.66
C PRO A 52 1.85 -27.19 5.65
N ASP A 53 0.81 -27.92 5.23
CA ASP A 53 0.89 -28.96 4.20
C ASP A 53 0.95 -28.40 2.77
N ASP A 54 0.58 -27.12 2.58
CA ASP A 54 0.59 -26.40 1.29
C ASP A 54 1.87 -25.56 1.12
N ARG A 55 3.00 -26.11 1.54
CA ARG A 55 4.32 -25.47 1.49
C ARG A 55 5.18 -26.12 0.41
N PHE A 56 5.56 -25.35 -0.59
CA PHE A 56 6.29 -25.82 -1.76
C PHE A 56 7.55 -24.98 -1.98
N ILE A 57 8.69 -25.65 -2.12
CA ILE A 57 9.93 -25.03 -2.58
C ILE A 57 9.89 -25.04 -4.10
N LEU A 58 9.80 -23.86 -4.70
CA LEU A 58 9.83 -23.61 -6.13
C LEU A 58 11.27 -23.36 -6.56
N GLY A 59 11.82 -24.27 -7.36
CA GLY A 59 13.19 -24.20 -7.83
C GLY A 59 13.35 -23.64 -9.23
N HIS A 60 14.44 -24.03 -9.88
CA HIS A 60 14.81 -23.53 -11.20
C HIS A 60 13.75 -23.91 -12.25
N ARG A 61 13.61 -23.05 -13.26
CA ARG A 61 12.83 -23.38 -14.47
C ARG A 61 13.48 -24.57 -15.19
N ALA A 62 12.67 -25.57 -15.50
CA ALA A 62 13.10 -26.81 -16.16
C ALA A 62 12.90 -26.78 -17.68
N GLY A 63 12.41 -25.66 -18.22
CA GLY A 63 12.06 -25.45 -19.62
C GLY A 63 10.84 -24.54 -19.74
N THR A 64 10.35 -24.31 -20.96
CA THR A 64 9.10 -23.58 -21.19
C THR A 64 7.92 -24.29 -20.52
N GLY A 65 7.20 -23.60 -19.64
CA GLY A 65 6.05 -24.13 -18.91
C GLY A 65 6.37 -25.24 -17.89
N MET A 66 7.63 -25.38 -17.48
CA MET A 66 8.08 -26.41 -16.54
C MET A 66 8.94 -25.82 -15.43
N ILE A 67 8.73 -26.30 -14.20
CA ILE A 67 9.49 -25.88 -13.01
C ILE A 67 9.77 -27.07 -12.10
N TYR A 68 10.88 -27.01 -11.35
CA TYR A 68 11.13 -27.97 -10.27
C TYR A 68 10.44 -27.55 -8.98
N ILE A 69 9.83 -28.50 -8.28
CA ILE A 69 9.18 -28.28 -6.99
C ILE A 69 9.56 -29.39 -6.01
N ARG A 70 9.73 -29.04 -4.73
CA ARG A 70 9.76 -30.00 -3.63
C ARG A 70 8.77 -29.55 -2.55
N THR A 71 7.94 -30.46 -2.05
CA THR A 71 7.10 -30.16 -0.87
C THR A 71 8.03 -29.91 0.32
N ALA A 72 7.83 -28.83 1.06
CA ALA A 72 8.67 -28.53 2.22
C ALA A 72 8.56 -29.65 3.27
N GLY A 73 9.69 -30.11 3.80
CA GLY A 73 9.75 -31.24 4.70
C GLY A 73 9.73 -32.63 4.03
N GLU A 74 9.43 -32.72 2.73
CA GLU A 74 9.63 -33.95 1.96
C GLU A 74 11.01 -34.00 1.33
N GLU A 75 11.55 -35.21 1.17
CA GLU A 75 12.81 -35.45 0.43
C GLU A 75 12.56 -35.44 -1.09
N GLN A 76 11.38 -35.85 -1.53
CA GLN A 76 11.16 -36.07 -2.95
C GLN A 76 10.90 -34.78 -3.74
N SER A 77 11.76 -34.48 -4.71
CA SER A 77 11.52 -33.41 -5.69
C SER A 77 10.84 -33.89 -6.98
N TRP A 78 10.18 -32.98 -7.68
CA TRP A 78 9.42 -33.23 -8.91
C TRP A 78 9.69 -32.15 -9.94
N MET A 79 9.57 -32.51 -11.22
CA MET A 79 9.34 -31.54 -12.29
C MET A 79 7.84 -31.48 -12.53
N VAL A 80 7.28 -30.28 -12.56
CA VAL A 80 5.85 -30.06 -12.78
C VAL A 80 5.60 -29.16 -13.99
N SER A 81 4.45 -29.33 -14.61
CA SER A 81 3.97 -28.46 -15.69
C SER A 81 3.30 -27.22 -15.09
N ALA A 82 4.06 -26.16 -14.89
CA ALA A 82 3.56 -24.87 -14.43
C ALA A 82 4.39 -23.75 -15.06
N GLU A 83 3.72 -22.77 -15.65
CA GLU A 83 4.33 -21.53 -16.11
C GLU A 83 4.15 -20.46 -15.04
N LEU A 84 5.15 -20.30 -14.19
CA LEU A 84 5.12 -19.30 -13.12
C LEU A 84 5.90 -18.06 -13.56
N SER A 85 5.22 -16.91 -13.52
CA SER A 85 5.86 -15.61 -13.62
C SER A 85 6.08 -15.09 -12.21
N LEU A 86 7.10 -15.61 -11.54
CA LEU A 86 7.53 -15.14 -10.23
C LEU A 86 8.66 -14.15 -10.44
N SER A 87 8.56 -12.98 -9.81
CA SER A 87 9.64 -12.01 -9.84
C SER A 87 10.64 -12.32 -8.74
N ASP A 88 11.90 -11.98 -8.96
CA ASP A 88 12.96 -11.96 -7.95
C ASP A 88 12.97 -10.65 -7.15
N GLU A 89 12.24 -9.63 -7.59
CA GLU A 89 12.12 -8.36 -6.87
C GLU A 89 10.95 -8.41 -5.86
N THR A 90 11.22 -8.18 -4.57
CA THR A 90 10.20 -8.12 -3.50
C THR A 90 9.00 -7.24 -3.87
N ARG A 91 9.26 -6.11 -4.54
CA ARG A 91 8.26 -5.11 -4.96
C ARG A 91 7.23 -5.64 -5.97
N ASP A 92 7.53 -6.72 -6.67
CA ASP A 92 6.62 -7.36 -7.63
C ASP A 92 5.63 -8.34 -6.98
N TRP A 93 5.80 -8.62 -5.68
CA TRP A 93 4.93 -9.49 -4.90
C TRP A 93 3.85 -8.74 -4.10
N VAL A 94 4.01 -7.43 -3.95
CA VAL A 94 3.07 -6.57 -3.23
C VAL A 94 1.86 -6.25 -4.13
N ALA A 95 0.65 -6.26 -3.56
CA ALA A 95 -0.51 -5.68 -4.22
C ALA A 95 -0.26 -4.17 -4.33
N ARG A 96 0.12 -3.70 -5.51
CA ARG A 96 0.63 -2.34 -5.68
C ARG A 96 -0.47 -1.31 -5.50
N ASP A 97 -1.62 -1.48 -6.13
CA ASP A 97 -2.74 -0.54 -6.04
C ASP A 97 -3.32 -0.55 -4.62
N ILE A 98 -2.96 0.46 -3.81
CA ILE A 98 -3.42 0.60 -2.41
C ILE A 98 -4.71 1.40 -2.36
N ILE A 99 -4.67 2.58 -2.98
CA ILE A 99 -5.78 3.53 -2.96
C ILE A 99 -5.71 4.44 -4.20
N ASP A 100 -6.88 4.76 -4.76
CA ASP A 100 -7.04 5.78 -5.78
C ASP A 100 -8.13 6.75 -5.33
N LEU A 101 -7.74 7.75 -4.55
CA LEU A 101 -8.60 8.85 -4.14
C LEU A 101 -8.22 10.10 -4.94
N GLY A 102 -9.08 10.46 -5.88
CA GLY A 102 -8.84 11.62 -6.74
C GLY A 102 -8.98 12.93 -5.96
N SER A 103 -8.12 13.91 -6.23
CA SER A 103 -8.21 15.25 -5.61
C SER A 103 -9.54 15.99 -5.86
N GLY A 104 -10.34 15.56 -6.85
CA GLY A 104 -11.69 16.08 -7.09
C GLY A 104 -12.78 15.49 -6.18
N GLU A 105 -12.47 14.41 -5.47
CA GLU A 105 -13.33 13.84 -4.42
C GLU A 105 -13.05 14.50 -3.06
N VAL A 106 -11.79 14.91 -2.85
CA VAL A 106 -11.32 15.51 -1.59
C VAL A 106 -11.91 16.90 -1.40
N ARG A 107 -12.53 17.12 -0.24
CA ARG A 107 -13.03 18.40 0.24
C ARG A 107 -12.02 19.09 1.14
N ARG A 108 -11.41 18.35 2.06
CA ARG A 108 -10.50 18.87 3.08
C ARG A 108 -9.36 17.89 3.32
N VAL A 109 -8.17 18.43 3.56
CA VAL A 109 -7.03 17.69 4.09
C VAL A 109 -6.49 18.42 5.29
N GLU A 110 -6.24 17.67 6.35
CA GLU A 110 -5.57 18.14 7.55
C GLU A 110 -4.32 17.32 7.80
N LEU A 111 -3.21 18.00 8.07
CA LEU A 111 -1.93 17.39 8.40
C LEU A 111 -1.50 17.88 9.78
N ASP A 112 -1.28 16.96 10.70
CA ASP A 112 -0.76 17.22 12.04
C ASP A 112 0.59 16.51 12.22
N ARG A 113 1.65 17.28 12.44
CA ARG A 113 3.03 16.77 12.59
C ARG A 113 3.51 16.80 14.04
N GLY A 114 2.60 17.05 14.98
CA GLY A 114 2.94 17.30 16.38
C GLY A 114 3.46 18.72 16.61
N GLU A 115 3.70 19.04 17.89
CA GLU A 115 4.28 20.32 18.34
C GLU A 115 3.56 21.60 17.85
N GLY A 116 2.29 21.49 17.45
CA GLY A 116 1.49 22.60 16.91
C GLY A 116 1.70 22.88 15.43
N ASP A 117 2.51 22.08 14.73
CA ASP A 117 2.68 22.13 13.28
C ASP A 117 1.49 21.43 12.60
N ARG A 118 0.43 22.22 12.38
CA ARG A 118 -0.80 21.81 11.70
C ARG A 118 -0.97 22.59 10.41
N LEU A 119 -1.32 21.90 9.33
CA LEU A 119 -1.69 22.49 8.05
C LEU A 119 -3.06 21.96 7.62
N GLU A 120 -3.99 22.86 7.33
CA GLU A 120 -5.28 22.52 6.75
C GLU A 120 -5.43 23.17 5.39
N ILE A 121 -5.85 22.38 4.39
CA ILE A 121 -6.26 22.85 3.08
C ILE A 121 -7.67 22.38 2.77
N ALA A 122 -8.49 23.22 2.12
CA ALA A 122 -9.86 22.85 1.79
C ALA A 122 -10.33 23.48 0.47
N LYS A 123 -11.34 22.85 -0.12
CA LYS A 123 -12.26 23.46 -1.10
C LYS A 123 -13.56 23.79 -0.41
N GLU A 124 -14.16 24.93 -0.77
CA GLU A 124 -15.49 25.27 -0.27
C GLU A 124 -16.55 24.52 -1.08
N ASP A 125 -16.37 24.51 -2.41
CA ASP A 125 -17.26 23.86 -3.36
C ASP A 125 -16.54 22.79 -4.18
N ARG A 126 -17.28 21.78 -4.63
CA ARG A 126 -16.73 20.69 -5.45
C ARG A 126 -16.15 21.17 -6.78
N ASP A 127 -16.69 22.26 -7.30
CA ASP A 127 -16.27 22.89 -8.56
C ASP A 127 -15.04 23.79 -8.41
N ASP A 128 -14.57 24.02 -7.18
CA ASP A 128 -13.34 24.79 -6.94
C ASP A 128 -12.14 24.09 -7.58
N ILE A 129 -11.34 24.87 -8.29
CA ILE A 129 -10.15 24.35 -8.99
C ILE A 129 -9.03 24.06 -7.98
N ASN A 130 -8.85 24.92 -6.99
CA ASN A 130 -7.71 24.89 -6.08
C ASN A 130 -8.13 24.72 -4.63
N PHE A 131 -7.28 24.06 -3.85
CA PHE A 131 -7.36 24.03 -2.41
C PHE A 131 -6.76 25.31 -1.82
N THR A 132 -7.41 25.86 -0.80
CA THR A 132 -6.93 27.04 -0.08
C THR A 132 -6.53 26.64 1.34
N PRO A 133 -5.32 26.98 1.80
CA PRO A 133 -4.96 26.83 3.22
C PRO A 133 -5.81 27.74 4.11
N ARG A 134 -6.27 27.25 5.27
CA ARG A 134 -7.15 28.06 6.16
C ARG A 134 -6.41 29.15 6.92
N ASP A 135 -5.25 28.84 7.49
CA ASP A 135 -4.55 29.72 8.44
C ASP A 135 -3.37 30.47 7.81
N ILE A 136 -3.58 31.08 6.63
CA ILE A 136 -2.55 31.89 5.96
C ILE A 136 -2.20 33.10 6.86
N PRO A 137 -0.92 33.30 7.23
CA PRO A 137 -0.52 34.42 8.07
C PRO A 137 -0.89 35.78 7.46
N GLU A 138 -1.25 36.73 8.32
CA GLU A 138 -1.71 38.05 7.90
C GLU A 138 -0.65 38.78 7.05
N GLY A 139 -1.06 39.28 5.88
CA GLY A 139 -0.16 39.96 4.93
C GLY A 139 0.71 39.04 4.08
N ARG A 140 0.60 37.72 4.21
CA ARG A 140 1.25 36.75 3.31
C ARG A 140 0.29 36.32 2.20
N GLU A 141 0.87 35.87 1.09
CA GLU A 141 0.14 35.34 -0.07
C GLU A 141 0.72 33.98 -0.48
N LEU A 142 -0.12 33.14 -1.09
CA LEU A 142 0.34 31.89 -1.68
C LEU A 142 1.34 32.14 -2.79
N SER A 143 2.33 31.25 -2.90
CA SER A 143 3.32 31.22 -3.96
C SER A 143 2.68 31.21 -5.35
N TYR A 144 1.66 30.39 -5.52
CA TYR A 144 0.78 30.36 -6.70
C TYR A 144 -0.53 29.62 -6.35
N GLY A 145 -1.59 29.85 -7.11
CA GLY A 145 -2.95 29.42 -6.73
C GLY A 145 -3.17 27.92 -6.54
N SER A 146 -2.35 27.05 -7.14
CA SER A 146 -2.48 25.58 -7.05
C SER A 146 -1.44 24.91 -6.15
N VAL A 147 -0.66 25.68 -5.38
CA VAL A 147 0.47 25.17 -4.60
C VAL A 147 0.08 24.07 -3.60
N ALA A 148 -1.13 24.16 -3.04
CA ALA A 148 -1.68 23.19 -2.09
C ALA A 148 -2.27 21.93 -2.76
N ASN A 149 -2.59 21.95 -4.07
CA ASN A 149 -3.32 20.85 -4.72
C ASN A 149 -2.56 19.51 -4.68
N SER A 150 -1.23 19.58 -4.69
CA SER A 150 -0.38 18.39 -4.61
C SER A 150 -0.58 17.57 -3.33
N ILE A 151 -0.93 18.22 -2.22
CA ILE A 151 -1.23 17.56 -0.93
C ILE A 151 -2.52 16.74 -1.07
N ALA A 152 -3.58 17.33 -1.63
CA ALA A 152 -4.84 16.62 -1.87
C ALA A 152 -4.70 15.50 -2.91
N GLY A 153 -3.79 15.64 -3.89
CA GLY A 153 -3.51 14.64 -4.91
C GLY A 153 -2.57 13.51 -4.49
N ALA A 154 -2.06 13.51 -3.26
CA ALA A 154 -1.12 12.48 -2.80
C ALA A 154 -1.72 11.07 -2.88
N LEU A 155 -3.03 10.94 -2.64
CA LEU A 155 -3.74 9.66 -2.61
C LEU A 155 -4.29 9.18 -3.97
N ALA A 156 -4.03 9.90 -5.06
CA ALA A 156 -4.42 9.44 -6.39
C ALA A 156 -3.43 8.38 -6.90
N ASN A 157 -3.92 7.23 -7.38
CA ASN A 157 -3.13 6.14 -7.97
C ASN A 157 -1.91 5.75 -7.11
N VAL A 158 -2.12 5.45 -5.84
CA VAL A 158 -1.04 5.10 -4.90
C VAL A 158 -0.63 3.65 -5.12
N GLU A 159 0.65 3.49 -5.48
CA GLU A 159 1.33 2.20 -5.47
C GLU A 159 2.28 2.09 -4.28
N ALA A 160 2.21 1.00 -3.49
CA ALA A 160 3.17 0.77 -2.40
C ALA A 160 4.52 0.22 -2.92
N ASN A 161 5.62 0.67 -2.31
CA ASN A 161 6.96 0.11 -2.48
C ASN A 161 7.14 -1.20 -1.70
N ASP A 162 6.61 -1.25 -0.46
CA ASP A 162 6.74 -2.36 0.47
C ASP A 162 5.47 -2.45 1.36
N VAL A 163 5.25 -3.60 1.99
CA VAL A 163 4.13 -3.83 2.93
C VAL A 163 4.56 -4.71 4.08
N ARG A 164 4.15 -4.36 5.30
CA ARG A 164 4.43 -5.14 6.52
C ARG A 164 3.23 -5.19 7.44
N PRO A 165 3.13 -6.17 8.36
CA PRO A 165 2.09 -6.18 9.37
C PRO A 165 2.07 -4.88 10.17
N ALA A 166 0.89 -4.30 10.38
CA ALA A 166 0.72 -3.05 11.13
C ALA A 166 1.34 -3.12 12.54
N ALA A 167 1.31 -4.30 13.16
CA ALA A 167 1.89 -4.52 14.48
C ALA A 167 3.42 -4.32 14.53
N GLU A 168 4.13 -4.50 13.41
CA GLU A 168 5.59 -4.33 13.35
C GLU A 168 6.02 -2.85 13.29
N VAL A 169 5.11 -1.96 12.88
CA VAL A 169 5.37 -0.51 12.79
C VAL A 169 4.68 0.30 13.89
N ALA A 170 3.83 -0.33 14.71
CA ALA A 170 2.97 0.36 15.68
C ALA A 170 3.74 1.18 16.72
N ASP A 171 4.96 0.74 17.07
CA ASP A 171 5.83 1.38 18.06
C ASP A 171 6.76 2.46 17.46
N LEU A 172 6.81 2.59 16.13
CA LEU A 172 7.57 3.66 15.47
C LEU A 172 6.98 5.04 15.80
N ALA A 173 7.84 6.06 15.79
CA ALA A 173 7.40 7.43 16.03
C ALA A 173 6.40 7.89 14.96
N ARG A 174 5.34 8.58 15.37
CA ARG A 174 4.42 9.23 14.43
C ARG A 174 5.10 10.47 13.86
N ALA A 175 5.23 10.51 12.55
CA ALA A 175 5.74 11.64 11.80
C ALA A 175 4.62 12.62 11.45
N VAL A 176 3.49 12.10 10.94
CA VAL A 176 2.33 12.88 10.52
C VAL A 176 1.05 12.08 10.75
N LEU A 177 0.00 12.72 11.24
CA LEU A 177 -1.38 12.26 11.10
C LEU A 177 -2.04 13.06 9.98
N ALA A 178 -2.44 12.40 8.90
CA ALA A 178 -3.12 13.04 7.78
C ALA A 178 -4.58 12.59 7.71
N LEU A 179 -5.51 13.54 7.66
CA LEU A 179 -6.94 13.29 7.56
C LEU A 179 -7.46 13.84 6.23
N TYR A 180 -8.03 12.97 5.41
CA TYR A 180 -8.68 13.32 4.14
C TYR A 180 -10.19 13.17 4.30
N GLU A 181 -10.93 14.24 4.06
CA GLU A 181 -12.40 14.22 4.01
C GLU A 181 -12.83 14.47 2.57
N THR A 182 -13.76 13.66 2.08
CA THR A 182 -14.34 13.81 0.74
C THR A 182 -15.70 14.50 0.77
N PHE A 183 -16.14 15.00 -0.38
CA PHE A 183 -17.47 15.61 -0.53
C PHE A 183 -18.63 14.61 -0.34
N ASP A 184 -18.39 13.32 -0.53
CA ASP A 184 -19.38 12.25 -0.31
C ASP A 184 -19.38 11.71 1.13
N GLY A 185 -18.54 12.26 2.02
CA GLY A 185 -18.53 11.96 3.45
C GLY A 185 -17.62 10.79 3.85
N LEU A 186 -16.74 10.32 2.97
CA LEU A 186 -15.66 9.40 3.33
C LEU A 186 -14.60 10.18 4.12
N GLU A 187 -14.20 9.64 5.25
CA GLU A 187 -13.08 10.11 6.05
C GLU A 187 -11.97 9.08 6.00
N LEU A 188 -10.76 9.50 5.69
CA LEU A 188 -9.60 8.63 5.62
C LEU A 188 -8.46 9.20 6.46
N GLU A 189 -8.11 8.44 7.49
CA GLU A 189 -6.97 8.70 8.38
C GLU A 189 -5.75 7.91 7.92
N LEU A 190 -4.62 8.62 7.85
CA LEU A 190 -3.30 8.08 7.58
C LEU A 190 -2.39 8.38 8.77
N ASP A 191 -2.02 7.34 9.50
CA ASP A 191 -1.00 7.42 10.54
C ASP A 191 0.36 7.10 9.92
N VAL A 192 1.16 8.14 9.65
CA VAL A 192 2.46 8.03 9.01
C VAL A 192 3.52 7.86 10.09
N ARG A 193 4.21 6.72 10.07
CA ARG A 193 5.27 6.34 11.00
C ARG A 193 6.64 6.46 10.37
N GLU A 194 7.60 6.99 11.12
CA GLU A 194 8.98 7.14 10.69
C GLU A 194 9.83 5.98 11.22
N GLU A 195 10.50 5.32 10.30
CA GLU A 195 11.55 4.35 10.60
C GLU A 195 12.91 4.99 10.26
N PRO A 196 13.81 5.15 11.24
CA PRO A 196 15.12 5.70 10.97
C PRO A 196 15.92 4.76 10.05
N PRO A 197 16.88 5.30 9.28
CA PRO A 197 17.72 4.49 8.41
C PRO A 197 18.48 3.42 9.20
N ALA A 198 18.70 2.26 8.56
CA ALA A 198 19.43 1.16 9.17
C ALA A 198 20.86 1.61 9.56
N GLY A 199 21.23 1.40 10.83
CA GLY A 199 22.52 1.81 11.37
C GLY A 199 22.52 3.14 12.14
N ALA A 200 21.36 3.81 12.29
CA ALA A 200 21.22 5.03 13.11
C ALA A 200 21.14 4.76 14.64
N GLY A 201 21.60 3.60 15.11
CA GLY A 201 21.68 3.31 16.55
C GLY A 201 22.74 4.16 17.24
N ASP A 202 22.61 4.37 18.55
CA ASP A 202 23.36 5.33 19.37
C ASP A 202 24.91 5.33 19.26
N ASP A 203 25.52 4.31 18.62
CA ASP A 203 26.98 4.13 18.50
C ASP A 203 27.49 3.83 17.07
N GLU A 204 26.62 3.70 16.06
CA GLU A 204 27.05 3.58 14.67
C GLU A 204 26.66 4.85 13.91
N ALA A 205 27.66 5.54 13.37
CA ALA A 205 27.40 6.64 12.46
C ALA A 205 26.72 6.05 11.21
N ALA A 206 25.40 6.16 11.16
CA ALA A 206 24.66 6.08 9.90
C ALA A 206 25.44 6.90 8.86
N GLY A 207 25.63 6.36 7.66
CA GLY A 207 26.14 7.17 6.56
C GLY A 207 25.28 8.42 6.46
N ASP A 208 25.91 9.60 6.47
CA ASP A 208 25.35 10.95 6.65
C ASP A 208 24.22 11.32 5.64
N ASP A 209 23.83 10.41 4.74
CA ASP A 209 22.96 10.61 3.57
C ASP A 209 21.79 9.59 3.45
N ALA A 210 21.52 8.75 4.47
CA ALA A 210 20.42 7.79 4.39
C ALA A 210 19.09 8.41 4.83
N ASP A 211 18.13 8.54 3.91
CA ASP A 211 16.78 9.04 4.20
C ASP A 211 15.99 8.05 5.09
N PRO A 212 15.14 8.55 6.02
CA PRO A 212 14.22 7.70 6.78
C PRO A 212 13.17 7.07 5.86
N ARG A 213 12.61 5.93 6.30
CA ARG A 213 11.48 5.29 5.63
C ARG A 213 10.18 5.67 6.30
N TYR A 214 9.14 5.88 5.52
CA TYR A 214 7.81 6.22 6.03
C TYR A 214 6.81 5.10 5.75
N TRP A 215 6.15 4.64 6.82
CA TRP A 215 5.15 3.60 6.79
C TRP A 215 3.77 4.19 7.08
N VAL A 216 2.79 3.89 6.24
CA VAL A 216 1.43 4.44 6.35
C VAL A 216 0.48 3.37 6.83
N LEU A 217 -0.20 3.62 7.95
CA LEU A 217 -1.36 2.85 8.38
C LEU A 217 -2.63 3.59 8.00
N PHE A 218 -3.54 2.92 7.29
CA PHE A 218 -4.80 3.50 6.84
C PHE A 218 -5.95 3.09 7.76
N SER A 219 -6.85 4.04 8.05
CA SER A 219 -8.15 3.78 8.64
C SER A 219 -9.21 4.63 7.93
N ALA A 220 -10.31 4.02 7.54
CA ALA A 220 -11.42 4.73 6.91
C ALA A 220 -12.63 4.80 7.86
N GLY A 221 -13.30 5.94 7.84
CA GLY A 221 -14.58 6.19 8.49
C GLY A 221 -15.56 6.85 7.53
N ALA A 222 -16.77 7.09 8.02
CA ALA A 222 -17.75 7.89 7.32
C ALA A 222 -18.24 8.97 8.28
N ALA A 223 -18.26 10.22 7.81
CA ALA A 223 -18.90 11.29 8.56
C ALA A 223 -20.37 10.91 8.79
N GLU A 224 -20.86 11.05 10.03
CA GLU A 224 -22.30 10.93 10.28
C GLU A 224 -23.02 11.91 9.35
N ALA A 225 -23.98 11.39 8.56
CA ALA A 225 -24.70 12.18 7.59
C ALA A 225 -25.37 13.38 8.27
N ALA A 226 -24.70 14.54 8.24
CA ALA A 226 -25.30 15.80 8.61
C ALA A 226 -26.34 16.10 7.53
N ASP A 227 -27.62 15.82 7.83
CA ASP A 227 -28.83 16.15 7.06
C ASP A 227 -28.53 16.62 5.63
N GLN A 228 -28.19 15.68 4.75
CA GLN A 228 -28.24 15.97 3.33
C GLN A 228 -29.72 16.16 3.01
N GLU A 229 -30.15 17.41 2.75
CA GLU A 229 -31.44 17.68 2.12
C GLU A 229 -31.56 16.76 0.91
N GLU A 230 -32.52 15.82 0.98
CA GLU A 230 -32.85 14.94 -0.12
C GLU A 230 -32.98 15.80 -1.39
N PRO A 231 -32.26 15.51 -2.48
CA PRO A 231 -32.55 16.17 -3.73
C PRO A 231 -33.99 15.83 -4.07
N ALA A 232 -34.83 16.87 -4.21
CA ALA A 232 -36.24 16.70 -4.55
C ALA A 232 -36.34 15.88 -5.84
N VAL A 233 -36.67 14.60 -5.70
CA VAL A 233 -36.87 13.71 -6.84
C VAL A 233 -38.14 14.16 -7.56
N SER A 234 -37.97 14.85 -8.68
CA SER A 234 -39.05 15.07 -9.64
C SER A 234 -39.42 13.72 -10.22
N ALA A 235 -40.61 13.23 -9.87
CA ALA A 235 -41.15 11.97 -10.36
C ALA A 235 -41.25 11.98 -11.90
N GLY A 236 -40.32 11.29 -12.55
CA GLY A 236 -40.44 10.97 -13.97
C GLY A 236 -39.13 10.97 -14.74
N ASP A 237 -38.17 10.14 -14.36
CA ASP A 237 -37.22 9.54 -15.31
C ASP A 237 -36.59 8.29 -14.67
N VAL A 238 -36.62 7.18 -15.41
CA VAL A 238 -36.07 5.89 -14.98
C VAL A 238 -34.54 5.97 -15.15
N LEU A 239 -33.83 6.17 -14.04
CA LEU A 239 -32.36 6.08 -13.98
C LEU A 239 -31.93 4.63 -13.71
N PRO A 240 -30.76 4.18 -14.23
CA PRO A 240 -30.26 2.83 -14.03
C PRO A 240 -29.99 2.53 -12.55
N GLU A 241 -30.35 1.32 -12.10
CA GLU A 241 -30.17 0.85 -10.73
C GLU A 241 -28.71 0.54 -10.40
N THR A 242 -27.90 1.59 -10.24
CA THR A 242 -26.69 1.53 -9.42
C THR A 242 -26.84 2.62 -8.38
N SER A 243 -27.36 2.27 -7.19
CA SER A 243 -27.31 3.17 -6.05
C SER A 243 -25.86 3.63 -5.86
N PRO A 244 -25.60 4.92 -5.60
CA PRO A 244 -24.25 5.37 -5.28
C PRO A 244 -23.76 4.60 -4.05
N VAL A 245 -22.56 4.02 -4.14
CA VAL A 245 -21.91 3.35 -2.99
C VAL A 245 -21.80 4.39 -1.87
N THR A 246 -22.33 4.07 -0.71
CA THR A 246 -22.34 5.00 0.43
C THR A 246 -20.93 5.18 1.01
N ALA A 247 -20.66 6.28 1.70
CA ALA A 247 -19.38 6.49 2.38
C ALA A 247 -19.05 5.37 3.37
N GLU A 248 -20.06 4.84 4.06
CA GLU A 248 -19.90 3.72 5.00
C GLU A 248 -19.48 2.43 4.29
N GLU A 249 -20.10 2.11 3.15
CA GLU A 249 -19.70 0.96 2.33
C GLU A 249 -18.27 1.13 1.79
N ARG A 250 -17.93 2.32 1.25
CA ARG A 250 -16.55 2.61 0.79
C ARG A 250 -15.54 2.49 1.92
N ALA A 251 -15.84 3.00 3.11
CA ALA A 251 -14.98 2.90 4.28
C ALA A 251 -14.80 1.42 4.71
N GLY A 252 -15.87 0.64 4.67
CA GLY A 252 -15.83 -0.81 4.94
C GLY A 252 -14.93 -1.56 3.95
N GLU A 253 -15.04 -1.27 2.65
CA GLU A 253 -14.19 -1.86 1.61
C GLU A 253 -12.72 -1.50 1.79
N LEU A 254 -12.42 -0.22 2.06
CA LEU A 254 -11.05 0.25 2.32
C LEU A 254 -10.46 -0.40 3.57
N ASN A 255 -11.19 -0.45 4.68
CA ASN A 255 -10.72 -1.12 5.89
C ASN A 255 -10.51 -2.63 5.66
N ALA A 256 -11.40 -3.30 4.92
CA ALA A 256 -11.22 -4.72 4.62
C ALA A 256 -9.98 -4.99 3.75
N ALA A 257 -9.62 -4.04 2.87
CA ALA A 257 -8.45 -4.14 2.01
C ALA A 257 -7.14 -3.75 2.71
N LEU A 258 -7.17 -2.74 3.59
CA LEU A 258 -5.98 -2.06 4.10
C LEU A 258 -5.68 -2.33 5.57
N ALA A 259 -6.66 -2.71 6.38
CA ALA A 259 -6.46 -2.88 7.81
C ALA A 259 -5.51 -4.04 8.13
N GLY A 260 -4.72 -3.86 9.17
CA GLY A 260 -3.74 -4.86 9.64
C GLY A 260 -2.40 -4.81 8.91
N TRP A 261 -2.24 -3.92 7.92
CA TRP A 261 -1.01 -3.71 7.17
C TRP A 261 -0.54 -2.26 7.27
N ALA A 262 0.76 -2.08 7.07
CA ALA A 262 1.42 -0.80 6.90
C ALA A 262 2.15 -0.81 5.56
N TYR A 263 2.10 0.32 4.85
CA TYR A 263 2.56 0.43 3.48
C TYR A 263 3.67 1.48 3.38
N GLU A 264 4.80 1.11 2.79
CA GLU A 264 5.83 2.08 2.40
C GLU A 264 5.40 2.72 1.07
N LEU A 265 5.19 4.03 1.06
CA LEU A 265 4.81 4.74 -0.16
C LEU A 265 6.03 5.38 -0.85
N PRO A 266 5.96 5.64 -2.16
CA PRO A 266 6.99 6.40 -2.87
C PRO A 266 7.22 7.78 -2.24
N GLY A 267 8.48 8.19 -2.08
CA GLY A 267 8.85 9.45 -1.43
C GLY A 267 8.08 10.67 -1.94
N TYR A 268 7.98 10.83 -3.27
CA TYR A 268 7.26 11.97 -3.87
C TYR A 268 5.78 12.09 -3.46
N LYS A 269 5.15 10.99 -2.99
CA LYS A 269 3.81 10.96 -2.40
C LYS A 269 3.85 11.35 -0.92
N SER A 270 4.70 10.70 -0.12
CA SER A 270 4.79 10.97 1.32
C SER A 270 5.33 12.37 1.63
N ASP A 271 6.23 12.90 0.80
CA ASP A 271 6.78 14.25 0.92
C ASP A 271 5.69 15.34 0.93
N GLN A 272 4.54 15.07 0.30
CA GLN A 272 3.42 16.02 0.30
C GLN A 272 2.86 16.26 1.71
N TRP A 273 2.95 15.27 2.60
CA TRP A 273 2.47 15.38 3.98
C TRP A 273 3.43 16.16 4.89
N PHE A 274 4.67 16.36 4.47
CA PHE A 274 5.67 17.13 5.21
C PHE A 274 5.71 18.62 4.83
N LYS A 275 5.01 19.01 3.77
CA LYS A 275 4.89 20.43 3.36
C LYS A 275 4.27 21.28 4.44
N LYS A 276 4.96 22.34 4.84
CA LYS A 276 4.51 23.30 5.86
C LYS A 276 3.83 24.50 5.21
N MET A 277 3.18 25.33 6.02
CA MET A 277 2.58 26.58 5.55
C MET A 277 3.60 27.44 4.79
N ASP A 278 4.83 27.57 5.29
CA ASP A 278 5.87 28.40 4.66
C ASP A 278 6.25 27.92 3.25
N ASP A 279 6.18 26.62 2.97
CA ASP A 279 6.44 26.07 1.62
C ASP A 279 5.36 26.47 0.60
N LEU A 280 4.19 26.91 1.08
CA LEU A 280 3.06 27.33 0.24
C LEU A 280 3.04 28.83 -0.02
N LEU A 281 3.82 29.63 0.71
CA LEU A 281 3.79 31.09 0.65
C LEU A 281 4.84 31.63 -0.31
N ARG A 282 4.66 32.87 -0.79
CA ARG A 282 5.71 33.58 -1.54
C ARG A 282 6.92 33.83 -0.65
N GLU A 283 8.10 33.72 -1.25
CA GLU A 283 9.34 34.26 -0.69
C GLU A 283 9.23 35.80 -0.58
N ASP A 284 9.81 36.36 0.48
CA ASP A 284 9.83 37.79 0.77
C ASP A 284 10.82 38.57 -0.12
#